data_AF-V5GGB3-F1
#
_entry.id   AF-V5GGB3-F1
#
_cell.length_a   1.000
_cell.length_b   1.000
_cell.length_c   1.000
_cell.angle_alpha   90.00
_cell.angle_beta   90.00
_cell.angle_gamma   90.00
#
_symmetry.space_group_name_H-M   'P 1'
#
loop_
_entity.id
_entity.type
_entity.pdbx_description
1 polymer ?
#
loop_
_entity_poly.entity_id
_entity_poly.type
_entity_poly.pdbx_seq_one_letter_code
_entity_poly.pdbx_strand_id
1 'polypeptide(L)'
;QHSLISRHFGLQLMEHTVKYRWTQISQQEKIFIKENAMKLLAAGGISDESHMKDALSRVIVEMVKREWPQQWPGLLSELSDACACGEIQTELVLLVFLRLVEDVALLQTLESNQRRKDIYHALTANMAVIFDFFLRLIELHVGQFKLFSETDASKANGHGRVVQVVLLTLTGFVEWVSVTHIMAQNGRLLQILCLLLNDSA
;
A
#
# COMPACT_ATOMS: atom_id res chain seq x y z
N GLN A 1 -4.30 -7.22 -27.40
CA GLN A 1 -4.33 -6.52 -26.09
C GLN A 1 -5.77 -6.21 -25.75
N HIS A 2 -6.30 -6.62 -24.59
CA HIS A 2 -7.66 -6.26 -24.15
C HIS A 2 -7.71 -4.76 -23.79
N SER A 3 -8.86 -4.11 -24.02
CA SER A 3 -9.03 -2.68 -23.70
C SER A 3 -8.90 -2.43 -22.20
N LEU A 4 -8.52 -1.20 -21.83
CA LEU A 4 -8.44 -0.77 -20.43
C LEU A 4 -9.78 -0.94 -19.72
N ILE A 5 -10.89 -0.73 -20.44
CA ILE A 5 -12.26 -0.94 -19.93
C ILE A 5 -12.47 -2.40 -19.50
N SER A 6 -12.09 -3.37 -20.36
CA SER A 6 -12.23 -4.79 -20.02
C SER A 6 -11.35 -5.19 -18.82
N ARG A 7 -10.15 -4.60 -18.72
CA ARG A 7 -9.22 -4.84 -17.62
C ARG A 7 -9.76 -4.28 -16.29
N HIS A 8 -10.26 -3.04 -16.31
CA HIS A 8 -10.88 -2.42 -15.14
C HIS A 8 -12.10 -3.21 -14.67
N PHE A 9 -12.98 -3.61 -15.61
CA PHE A 9 -14.14 -4.44 -15.29
C PHE A 9 -13.73 -5.79 -14.69
N GLY A 10 -12.68 -6.43 -15.21
CA GLY A 10 -12.11 -7.64 -14.63
C GLY A 10 -11.69 -7.45 -13.17
N LEU A 11 -10.98 -6.37 -12.86
CA LEU A 11 -10.62 -6.02 -11.48
C LEU A 11 -11.84 -5.77 -10.60
N GLN A 12 -12.86 -5.08 -11.10
CA GLN A 12 -14.12 -4.88 -10.36
C GLN A 12 -14.82 -6.20 -10.03
N LEU A 13 -14.83 -7.17 -10.96
CA LEU A 13 -15.39 -8.50 -10.69
C LEU A 13 -14.56 -9.30 -9.69
N MET A 14 -13.23 -9.18 -9.74
CA MET A 14 -12.35 -9.77 -8.72
C MET A 14 -12.63 -9.17 -7.35
N GLU A 15 -12.69 -7.83 -7.25
CA GLU A 15 -13.04 -7.11 -6.02
C GLU A 15 -14.39 -7.58 -5.49
N HIS A 16 -15.43 -7.62 -6.33
CA HIS A 16 -16.76 -8.09 -5.94
C HIS A 16 -16.76 -9.54 -5.47
N THR A 17 -15.99 -10.42 -6.14
CA THR A 17 -15.88 -11.84 -5.78
C THR A 17 -15.23 -12.00 -4.41
N VAL A 18 -14.13 -11.29 -4.17
CA VAL A 18 -13.51 -11.22 -2.84
C VAL A 18 -14.54 -10.66 -1.87
N LYS A 19 -15.19 -9.54 -2.20
CA LYS A 19 -16.09 -8.84 -1.28
C LYS A 19 -17.26 -9.70 -0.79
N TYR A 20 -17.97 -10.33 -1.71
CA TYR A 20 -19.28 -10.94 -1.43
C TYR A 20 -19.30 -12.46 -1.55
N ARG A 21 -18.31 -13.08 -2.20
CA ARG A 21 -18.31 -14.52 -2.49
C ARG A 21 -17.11 -15.28 -1.93
N TRP A 22 -16.21 -14.64 -1.18
CA TRP A 22 -14.99 -15.29 -0.69
C TRP A 22 -15.23 -16.56 0.12
N THR A 23 -16.27 -16.60 0.94
CA THR A 23 -16.60 -17.79 1.75
C THR A 23 -17.27 -18.90 0.93
N GLN A 24 -17.73 -18.60 -0.28
CA GLN A 24 -18.47 -19.52 -1.15
C GLN A 24 -17.58 -20.16 -2.22
N ILE A 25 -16.41 -19.59 -2.49
CA ILE A 25 -15.44 -20.15 -3.43
C ILE A 25 -14.48 -21.13 -2.76
N SER A 26 -13.98 -22.07 -3.55
CA SER A 26 -13.03 -23.09 -3.11
C SER A 26 -11.69 -22.49 -2.70
N GLN A 27 -10.92 -23.23 -1.89
CA GLN A 27 -9.58 -22.82 -1.51
C GLN A 27 -8.64 -22.64 -2.73
N GLN A 28 -8.81 -23.45 -3.77
CA GLN A 28 -8.04 -23.33 -5.00
C GLN A 28 -8.34 -22.02 -5.74
N GLU A 29 -9.62 -21.60 -5.80
CA GLU A 29 -10.00 -20.32 -6.40
C GLU A 29 -9.45 -19.13 -5.60
N LYS A 30 -9.45 -19.21 -4.25
CA LYS A 30 -8.83 -18.17 -3.41
C LYS A 30 -7.34 -18.01 -3.70
N ILE A 31 -6.61 -19.12 -3.73
CA ILE A 31 -5.17 -19.14 -4.05
C ILE A 31 -4.95 -18.57 -5.45
N PHE A 32 -5.76 -18.99 -6.43
CA PHE A 32 -5.67 -18.48 -7.79
C PHE A 32 -5.86 -16.95 -7.86
N ILE A 33 -6.90 -16.41 -7.23
CA ILE A 33 -7.16 -14.96 -7.21
C ILE A 33 -5.99 -14.22 -6.54
N LYS A 34 -5.56 -14.70 -5.37
CA LYS A 34 -4.47 -14.12 -4.58
C LYS A 34 -3.16 -14.09 -5.35
N GLU A 35 -2.72 -15.22 -5.90
CA GLU A 35 -1.48 -15.30 -6.66
C GLU A 35 -1.50 -14.40 -7.90
N ASN A 36 -2.62 -14.37 -8.63
CA ASN A 36 -2.71 -13.53 -9.82
C ASN A 36 -2.72 -12.03 -9.46
N ALA A 37 -3.42 -11.63 -8.41
CA ALA A 37 -3.41 -10.25 -7.93
C ALA A 37 -2.00 -9.81 -7.45
N MET A 38 -1.29 -10.68 -6.73
CA MET A 38 0.09 -10.40 -6.30
C MET A 38 1.08 -10.39 -7.47
N LYS A 39 0.92 -11.27 -8.47
CA LYS A 39 1.69 -11.23 -9.72
C LYS A 39 1.45 -9.93 -10.49
N LEU A 40 0.20 -9.46 -10.57
CA LEU A 40 -0.12 -8.16 -11.16
C LEU A 40 0.56 -7.02 -10.40
N LEU A 41 0.53 -7.05 -9.06
CA LEU A 41 1.21 -6.05 -8.25
C LEU A 41 2.73 -6.07 -8.51
N ALA A 42 3.38 -7.23 -8.50
CA ALA A 42 4.81 -7.35 -8.78
C ALA A 42 5.20 -6.87 -10.19
N ALA A 43 4.32 -7.04 -11.17
CA ALA A 43 4.50 -6.55 -12.54
C ALA A 43 4.27 -5.04 -12.72
N GLY A 44 3.97 -4.28 -11.67
CA GLY A 44 3.66 -2.84 -11.76
C GLY A 44 2.20 -2.56 -12.11
N GLY A 45 1.30 -3.51 -11.89
CA GLY A 45 -0.11 -3.38 -12.18
C GLY A 45 -0.46 -3.65 -13.65
N ILE A 46 -1.58 -3.09 -14.10
CA ILE A 46 -2.14 -3.34 -15.44
C ILE A 46 -1.93 -2.12 -16.38
N SER A 47 -1.74 -0.94 -15.79
CA SER A 47 -1.54 0.34 -16.47
C SER A 47 -0.96 1.35 -15.45
N ASP A 48 -0.24 2.35 -15.93
CA ASP A 48 0.26 3.47 -15.12
C ASP A 48 -0.87 4.42 -14.67
N GLU A 49 -2.06 4.29 -15.26
CA GLU A 49 -3.21 5.13 -14.93
C GLU A 49 -3.69 4.94 -13.49
N SER A 50 -3.89 6.07 -12.80
CA SER A 50 -4.27 6.11 -11.38
C SER A 50 -5.52 5.26 -11.08
N HIS A 51 -6.53 5.30 -11.94
CA HIS A 51 -7.76 4.54 -11.74
C HIS A 51 -7.56 3.01 -11.82
N MET A 52 -6.54 2.55 -12.57
CA MET A 52 -6.18 1.13 -12.66
C MET A 52 -5.40 0.68 -11.42
N LYS A 53 -4.51 1.54 -10.91
CA LYS A 53 -3.80 1.31 -9.64
C LYS A 53 -4.79 1.24 -8.47
N ASP A 54 -5.75 2.17 -8.45
CA ASP A 54 -6.85 2.18 -7.48
C ASP A 54 -7.64 0.88 -7.53
N ALA A 55 -8.10 0.45 -8.71
CA ALA A 55 -8.85 -0.80 -8.86
C ALA A 55 -8.07 -2.03 -8.37
N LEU A 56 -6.77 -2.14 -8.68
CA LEU A 56 -5.95 -3.26 -8.22
C LEU A 56 -5.74 -3.23 -6.70
N SER A 57 -5.43 -2.05 -6.14
CA SER A 57 -5.26 -1.90 -4.69
C SER A 57 -6.54 -2.23 -3.90
N ARG A 58 -7.72 -1.93 -4.46
CA ARG A 58 -9.03 -2.35 -3.91
C ARG A 58 -9.18 -3.87 -3.86
N VAL A 59 -8.81 -4.59 -4.92
CA VAL A 59 -8.81 -6.06 -4.90
C VAL A 59 -7.91 -6.59 -3.78
N ILE A 60 -6.69 -6.06 -3.67
CA ILE A 60 -5.70 -6.54 -2.69
C ILE A 60 -6.14 -6.24 -1.26
N VAL A 61 -6.59 -5.02 -0.96
CA VAL A 61 -7.05 -4.67 0.40
C VAL A 61 -8.27 -5.49 0.81
N GLU A 62 -9.18 -5.82 -0.12
CA GLU A 62 -10.29 -6.73 0.17
C GLU A 62 -9.80 -8.15 0.53
N MET A 63 -8.75 -8.65 -0.11
CA MET A 63 -8.14 -9.93 0.29
C MET A 63 -7.45 -9.84 1.66
N VAL A 64 -6.72 -8.75 1.90
CA VAL A 64 -6.05 -8.49 3.20
C VAL A 64 -7.06 -8.48 4.33
N LYS A 65 -8.19 -7.77 4.17
CA LYS A 65 -9.29 -7.74 5.15
C LYS A 65 -9.86 -9.13 5.47
N ARG A 66 -9.74 -10.09 4.55
CA ARG A 66 -10.26 -11.46 4.73
C ARG A 66 -9.26 -12.43 5.32
N GLU A 67 -7.98 -12.30 4.99
CA GLU A 67 -6.99 -13.33 5.34
C GLU A 67 -5.91 -12.86 6.32
N TRP A 68 -5.56 -11.57 6.36
CA TRP A 68 -4.51 -11.08 7.25
C TRP A 68 -5.06 -10.71 8.64
N PRO A 69 -4.45 -11.12 9.77
CA PRO A 69 -3.11 -11.69 9.86
C PRO A 69 -3.00 -13.23 9.84
N GLN A 70 -4.04 -13.97 10.24
CA GLN A 70 -3.90 -15.40 10.58
C GLN A 70 -3.68 -16.31 9.37
N GLN A 71 -4.40 -16.06 8.27
CA GLN A 71 -4.32 -16.89 7.06
C GLN A 71 -3.27 -16.37 6.08
N TRP A 72 -2.75 -15.16 6.31
CA TRP A 72 -1.72 -14.56 5.48
C TRP A 72 -0.60 -13.91 6.30
N PRO A 73 0.13 -14.66 7.13
CA PRO A 73 1.16 -14.09 8.00
C PRO A 73 2.32 -13.42 7.25
N GLY A 74 2.62 -13.87 6.02
CA GLY A 74 3.67 -13.32 5.17
C GLY A 74 3.36 -12.02 4.44
N LEU A 75 2.18 -11.40 4.66
CA LEU A 75 1.75 -10.23 3.90
C LEU A 75 2.77 -9.08 3.91
N LEU A 76 3.28 -8.69 5.08
CA LEU A 76 4.18 -7.52 5.19
C LEU A 76 5.51 -7.74 4.46
N SER A 77 6.06 -8.96 4.50
CA SER A 77 7.24 -9.32 3.72
C SER A 77 6.95 -9.32 2.22
N GLU A 78 5.85 -9.91 1.78
CA GLU A 78 5.47 -9.95 0.35
C GLU A 78 5.25 -8.54 -0.23
N LEU A 79 4.64 -7.62 0.54
CA LEU A 79 4.49 -6.22 0.15
C LEU A 79 5.83 -5.48 0.10
N SER A 80 6.71 -5.74 1.08
CA SER A 80 8.06 -5.14 1.08
C SER A 80 8.90 -5.61 -0.11
N ASP A 81 8.83 -6.90 -0.46
CA ASP A 81 9.55 -7.47 -1.60
C ASP A 81 9.07 -6.87 -2.91
N ALA A 82 7.77 -6.62 -3.06
CA ALA A 82 7.23 -5.97 -4.25
C ALA A 82 7.73 -4.53 -4.44
N CYS A 83 7.93 -3.76 -3.37
CA CYS A 83 8.51 -2.41 -3.48
C CYS A 83 9.92 -2.43 -4.09
N ALA A 84 10.68 -3.53 -3.92
CA ALA A 84 12.00 -3.66 -4.53
C ALA A 84 11.96 -3.79 -6.06
N CYS A 85 10.78 -4.03 -6.67
CA CYS A 85 10.63 -4.14 -8.11
C CYS A 85 10.53 -2.80 -8.85
N GLY A 86 10.19 -1.70 -8.17
CA GLY A 86 10.09 -0.38 -8.81
C GLY A 86 9.15 0.62 -8.12
N GLU A 87 9.09 1.83 -8.69
CA GLU A 87 8.29 2.93 -8.15
C GLU A 87 6.80 2.62 -8.21
N ILE A 88 6.33 2.02 -9.31
CA ILE A 88 4.90 1.72 -9.51
C ILE A 88 4.40 0.68 -8.50
N GLN A 89 5.21 -0.36 -8.25
CA GLN A 89 4.91 -1.37 -7.24
C GLN A 89 4.88 -0.76 -5.85
N THR A 90 5.81 0.15 -5.57
CA THR A 90 5.84 0.89 -4.30
C THR A 90 4.59 1.75 -4.13
N GLU A 91 4.16 2.49 -5.17
CA GLU A 91 2.89 3.24 -5.18
C GLU A 91 1.70 2.32 -4.86
N LEU A 92 1.61 1.14 -5.50
CA LEU A 92 0.53 0.17 -5.28
C LEU A 92 0.51 -0.35 -3.84
N VAL A 93 1.67 -0.69 -3.28
CA VAL A 93 1.79 -1.18 -1.90
C VAL A 93 1.33 -0.11 -0.90
N LEU A 94 1.74 1.13 -1.10
CA LEU A 94 1.32 2.25 -0.25
C LEU A 94 -0.19 2.51 -0.36
N LEU A 95 -0.74 2.43 -1.56
CA LEU A 95 -2.19 2.50 -1.80
C LEU A 95 -2.98 1.38 -1.08
N VAL A 96 -2.41 0.18 -0.95
CA VAL A 96 -2.98 -0.91 -0.15
C VAL A 96 -2.95 -0.57 1.34
N PHE A 97 -1.82 -0.07 1.86
CA PHE A 97 -1.72 0.36 3.26
C PHE A 97 -2.70 1.48 3.60
N LEU A 98 -2.76 2.53 2.76
CA LEU A 98 -3.66 3.67 2.94
C LEU A 98 -5.12 3.21 3.05
N ARG A 99 -5.59 2.42 2.08
CA ARG A 99 -6.97 1.90 2.11
C ARG A 99 -7.23 1.01 3.33
N LEU A 100 -6.25 0.19 3.71
CA LEU A 100 -6.40 -0.69 4.86
C LEU A 100 -6.61 0.12 6.15
N VAL A 101 -5.81 1.17 6.38
CA VAL A 101 -5.96 2.00 7.59
C VAL A 101 -7.21 2.88 7.54
N GLU A 102 -7.59 3.39 6.36
CA GLU A 102 -8.87 4.07 6.17
C GLU A 102 -10.03 3.17 6.59
N ASP A 103 -10.07 1.94 6.07
CA ASP A 103 -11.16 1.00 6.36
C ASP A 103 -11.18 0.53 7.83
N VAL A 104 -10.03 0.36 8.46
CA VAL A 104 -9.91 -0.27 9.78
C VAL A 104 -9.92 0.74 10.92
N ALA A 105 -9.19 1.84 10.80
CA ALA A 105 -8.97 2.81 11.86
C ALA A 105 -9.82 4.07 11.72
N LEU A 106 -9.91 4.63 10.51
CA LEU A 106 -10.53 5.95 10.30
C LEU A 106 -12.03 5.85 10.04
N LEU A 107 -12.42 5.20 8.95
CA LEU A 107 -13.78 5.08 8.47
C LEU A 107 -14.53 3.89 9.08
N GLN A 108 -13.78 2.90 9.57
CA GLN A 108 -14.33 1.73 10.26
C GLN A 108 -15.39 0.99 9.42
N THR A 109 -15.12 0.80 8.13
CA THR A 109 -16.07 0.30 7.11
C THR A 109 -16.23 -1.23 7.13
N LEU A 110 -15.44 -1.95 7.94
CA LEU A 110 -15.55 -3.40 8.05
C LEU A 110 -16.86 -3.80 8.74
N GLU A 111 -17.65 -4.63 8.06
CA GLU A 111 -18.92 -5.16 8.58
C GLU A 111 -18.74 -5.95 9.88
N SER A 112 -17.66 -6.74 9.97
CA SER A 112 -17.34 -7.51 11.18
C SER A 112 -16.45 -6.72 12.13
N ASN A 113 -17.04 -6.27 13.24
CA ASN A 113 -16.32 -5.58 14.31
C ASN A 113 -15.21 -6.43 14.93
N GLN A 114 -15.39 -7.75 15.05
CA GLN A 114 -14.35 -8.65 15.54
C GLN A 114 -13.17 -8.67 14.56
N ARG A 115 -13.46 -8.84 13.27
CA ARG A 115 -12.42 -8.89 12.24
C ARG A 115 -11.63 -7.59 12.18
N ARG A 116 -12.32 -6.46 12.29
CA ARG A 116 -11.68 -5.14 12.39
C ARG A 116 -10.73 -5.04 13.58
N LYS A 117 -11.15 -5.50 14.76
CA LYS A 117 -10.28 -5.51 15.96
C LYS A 117 -9.04 -6.38 15.76
N ASP A 118 -9.19 -7.54 15.12
CA ASP A 118 -8.06 -8.44 14.84
C ASP A 118 -7.01 -7.76 13.94
N ILE A 119 -7.47 -7.10 12.87
CA ILE A 119 -6.62 -6.37 11.93
C ILE A 119 -5.99 -5.15 12.60
N TYR A 120 -6.78 -4.37 13.36
CA TYR A 120 -6.27 -3.22 14.11
C TYR A 120 -5.18 -3.64 15.08
N HIS A 121 -5.40 -4.73 15.84
CA HIS A 121 -4.39 -5.26 16.76
C HIS A 121 -3.13 -5.70 16.03
N ALA A 122 -3.27 -6.35 14.87
CA ALA A 122 -2.12 -6.74 14.06
C ALA A 122 -1.35 -5.54 13.50
N LEU A 123 -2.03 -4.45 13.11
CA LEU A 123 -1.38 -3.20 12.72
C LEU A 123 -0.58 -2.63 13.89
N THR A 124 -1.18 -2.52 15.08
CA THR A 124 -0.50 -2.02 16.27
C THR A 124 0.69 -2.90 16.67
N ALA A 125 0.54 -4.22 16.62
CA ALA A 125 1.60 -5.17 16.96
C ALA A 125 2.80 -5.08 16.00
N ASN A 126 2.56 -4.74 14.73
CA ASN A 126 3.61 -4.59 13.71
C ASN A 126 3.99 -3.13 13.46
N MET A 127 3.52 -2.19 14.29
CA MET A 127 3.60 -0.75 14.01
C MET A 127 5.04 -0.27 13.84
N ALA A 128 5.96 -0.75 14.68
CA ALA A 128 7.38 -0.41 14.57
C ALA A 128 7.97 -0.85 13.22
N VAL A 129 7.62 -2.04 12.74
CA VAL A 129 8.07 -2.59 11.45
C VAL A 129 7.48 -1.78 10.29
N ILE A 130 6.19 -1.43 10.36
CA ILE A 130 5.50 -0.64 9.34
C ILE A 130 6.08 0.77 9.24
N PHE A 131 6.33 1.43 10.39
CA PHE A 131 6.92 2.78 10.38
C PHE A 131 8.37 2.80 9.93
N ASP A 132 9.18 1.81 10.33
CA ASP A 132 10.55 1.67 9.80
C ASP A 132 10.53 1.48 8.28
N PHE A 133 9.61 0.65 7.78
CA PHE A 133 9.38 0.47 6.35
C PHE A 133 9.02 1.78 5.63
N PHE A 134 8.05 2.55 6.12
CA PHE A 134 7.71 3.84 5.52
C PHE A 134 8.87 4.83 5.55
N LEU A 135 9.61 4.89 6.66
CA LEU A 135 10.76 5.78 6.79
C LEU A 135 11.84 5.44 5.75
N ARG A 136 12.18 4.15 5.61
CA ARG A 136 13.14 3.69 4.59
C ARG A 136 12.70 4.04 3.17
N LEU A 137 11.41 3.91 2.86
CA LEU A 137 10.88 4.29 1.55
C LEU A 137 11.00 5.79 1.29
N ILE A 138 10.66 6.64 2.27
CA ILE A 138 10.80 8.10 2.10
C ILE A 138 12.26 8.45 1.88
N GLU A 139 13.18 7.96 2.72
CA GLU A 139 14.61 8.26 2.57
C GLU A 139 15.15 7.84 1.22
N LEU A 140 14.82 6.62 0.77
CA LEU A 140 15.23 6.11 -0.52
C LEU A 140 14.71 7.00 -1.66
N HIS A 141 13.40 7.23 -1.72
CA HIS A 141 12.79 7.92 -2.86
C HIS A 141 13.07 9.42 -2.85
N VAL A 142 13.22 10.08 -1.70
CA VAL A 142 13.70 11.47 -1.63
C VAL A 142 15.14 11.57 -2.12
N GLY A 143 16.01 10.64 -1.70
CA GLY A 143 17.40 10.60 -2.17
C GLY A 143 17.50 10.41 -3.69
N GLN A 144 16.74 9.47 -4.25
CA GLN A 144 16.72 9.22 -5.69
C GLN A 144 16.06 10.37 -6.48
N PHE A 145 15.02 10.99 -5.94
CA PHE A 145 14.40 12.19 -6.54
C PHE A 145 15.45 13.30 -6.74
N LYS A 146 16.22 13.62 -5.69
CA LYS A 146 17.27 14.65 -5.73
C LYS A 146 18.42 14.28 -6.66
N LEU A 147 18.76 13.00 -6.75
CA LEU A 147 19.81 12.53 -7.66
C LEU A 147 19.40 12.70 -9.14
N PHE A 148 18.14 12.42 -9.47
CA PHE A 148 17.65 12.46 -10.84
C PHE A 148 17.04 13.80 -11.25
N SER A 149 16.80 14.74 -10.32
CA SER A 149 16.10 16.01 -10.60
C SER A 149 16.75 16.84 -11.70
N GLU A 150 18.08 16.77 -11.83
CA GLU A 150 18.83 17.50 -12.86
C GLU A 150 19.14 16.66 -14.11
N THR A 151 19.07 15.32 -14.02
CA THR A 151 19.58 14.42 -15.07
C THR A 151 18.49 13.64 -15.81
N ASP A 152 17.41 13.27 -15.13
CA ASP A 152 16.33 12.44 -15.69
C ASP A 152 14.99 12.80 -15.03
N ALA A 153 14.29 13.76 -15.63
CA ALA A 153 13.01 14.23 -15.13
C ALA A 153 11.94 13.13 -15.04
N SER A 154 12.02 12.08 -15.88
CA SER A 154 11.05 10.98 -15.86
C SER A 154 11.24 10.11 -14.62
N LYS A 155 12.48 9.71 -14.32
CA LYS A 155 12.81 8.98 -13.09
C LYS A 155 12.58 9.81 -11.84
N ALA A 156 12.99 11.07 -11.85
CA ALA A 156 12.70 12.00 -10.76
C ALA A 156 11.19 12.05 -10.48
N ASN A 157 10.35 12.22 -11.50
CA ASN A 157 8.89 12.20 -11.33
C ASN A 157 8.39 10.87 -10.75
N GLY A 158 8.93 9.72 -11.17
CA GLY A 158 8.63 8.41 -10.57
C GLY A 158 8.87 8.37 -9.06
N HIS A 159 10.05 8.77 -8.62
CA HIS A 159 10.36 8.84 -7.19
C HIS A 159 9.52 9.89 -6.45
N GLY A 160 9.28 11.05 -7.07
CA GLY A 160 8.43 12.11 -6.51
C GLY A 160 7.00 11.64 -6.24
N ARG A 161 6.40 10.86 -7.15
CA ARG A 161 5.07 10.25 -6.94
C ARG A 161 5.09 9.31 -5.75
N VAL A 162 6.11 8.46 -5.61
CA VAL A 162 6.22 7.57 -4.45
C VAL A 162 6.27 8.38 -3.16
N VAL A 163 7.10 9.43 -3.09
CA VAL A 163 7.16 10.31 -1.90
C VAL A 163 5.79 10.88 -1.56
N GLN A 164 5.05 11.41 -2.55
CA GLN A 164 3.70 11.91 -2.35
C GLN A 164 2.75 10.85 -1.79
N VAL A 165 2.77 9.63 -2.33
CA VAL A 165 1.90 8.54 -1.88
C VAL A 165 2.31 8.04 -0.48
N VAL A 166 3.60 7.99 -0.12
CA VAL A 166 4.01 7.62 1.25
C VAL A 166 3.51 8.67 2.25
N LEU A 167 3.67 9.97 1.92
CA LEU A 167 3.22 11.06 2.78
C LEU A 167 1.70 11.03 2.97
N LEU A 168 0.94 10.81 1.89
CA LEU A 168 -0.51 10.61 1.95
C LEU A 168 -0.86 9.37 2.79
N THR A 169 -0.11 8.27 2.64
CA THR A 169 -0.34 7.06 3.43
C THR A 169 -0.13 7.35 4.92
N LEU A 170 0.93 8.09 5.27
CA LEU A 170 1.23 8.46 6.65
C LEU A 170 0.15 9.32 7.28
N THR A 171 -0.59 10.16 6.54
CA THR A 171 -1.72 10.91 7.12
C THR A 171 -2.75 9.98 7.74
N GLY A 172 -2.97 8.79 7.14
CA GLY A 172 -3.87 7.79 7.67
C GLY A 172 -3.38 7.04 8.92
N PHE A 173 -2.09 7.16 9.26
CA PHE A 173 -1.51 6.55 10.47
C PHE A 173 -1.34 7.55 11.61
N VAL A 174 -0.90 8.78 11.32
CA VAL A 174 -0.54 9.77 12.36
C VAL A 174 -1.70 10.16 13.29
N GLU A 175 -2.95 9.98 12.87
CA GLU A 175 -4.13 10.34 13.68
C GLU A 175 -4.34 9.44 14.91
N TRP A 176 -3.83 8.20 14.89
CA TRP A 176 -4.13 7.20 15.94
C TRP A 176 -2.91 6.40 16.39
N VAL A 177 -1.78 6.52 15.72
CA VAL A 177 -0.55 5.84 16.10
C VAL A 177 0.14 6.55 17.27
N SER A 178 0.73 5.77 18.18
CA SER A 178 1.52 6.29 19.28
C SER A 178 2.64 7.21 18.78
N VAL A 179 2.79 8.38 19.42
CA VAL A 179 3.84 9.36 19.13
C VAL A 179 5.25 8.76 19.20
N THR A 180 5.44 7.66 19.95
CA THR A 180 6.71 6.94 20.03
C THR A 180 7.20 6.43 18.67
N HIS A 181 6.29 6.06 17.76
CA HIS A 181 6.65 5.62 16.42
C HIS A 181 6.97 6.81 15.50
N ILE A 182 6.26 7.93 15.68
CA ILE A 182 6.52 9.17 14.93
C ILE A 182 7.88 9.78 15.32
N MET A 183 8.20 9.75 16.61
CA MET A 183 9.45 10.26 17.18
C MET A 183 10.59 9.24 17.18
N ALA A 184 10.38 8.06 16.60
CA ALA A 184 11.40 7.03 16.51
C ALA A 184 12.66 7.53 15.78
N GLN A 185 13.79 6.88 16.03
CA GLN A 185 15.08 7.23 15.43
C GLN A 185 15.45 8.71 15.61
N ASN A 186 15.25 9.24 16.82
CA ASN A 186 15.49 10.66 17.17
C ASN A 186 14.67 11.65 16.31
N GLY A 187 13.41 11.30 16.02
CA GLY A 187 12.52 12.15 15.22
C GLY A 187 12.91 12.24 13.75
N ARG A 188 13.54 11.19 13.20
CA ARG A 188 14.04 11.19 11.82
C ARG A 188 12.97 11.53 10.79
N LEU A 189 11.75 11.01 10.96
CA LEU A 189 10.62 11.33 10.10
C LEU A 189 10.35 12.84 10.07
N LEU A 190 10.29 13.50 11.23
CA LEU A 190 10.09 14.96 11.31
C LEU A 190 11.24 15.72 10.64
N GLN A 191 12.48 15.29 10.82
CA GLN A 191 13.63 15.92 10.17
C GLN A 191 13.49 15.87 8.64
N ILE A 192 13.10 14.72 8.08
CA ILE A 192 12.89 14.57 6.63
C ILE A 192 11.74 15.46 6.16
N LEU A 193 10.63 15.51 6.89
CA LEU A 193 9.50 16.39 6.55
C LEU A 193 9.92 17.87 6.55
N CYS A 194 10.71 18.30 7.53
CA CYS A 194 11.27 19.66 7.55
C CYS A 194 12.21 19.94 6.37
N LEU A 195 13.00 18.95 5.94
CA LEU A 195 13.84 19.11 4.74
C LEU A 195 12.98 19.25 3.48
N LEU A 196 11.91 18.45 3.34
CA LEU A 196 10.99 18.53 2.21
C LEU A 196 10.24 19.87 2.15
N LEU A 197 9.95 20.51 3.29
CA LEU A 197 9.37 21.85 3.32
C LEU A 197 10.33 22.95 2.83
N ASN A 198 11.64 22.71 2.95
CA ASN A 198 12.68 23.64 2.51
C ASN A 198 13.16 23.38 1.08
N ASP A 199 12.81 22.24 0.47
CA ASP A 199 13.00 22.02 -0.96
C ASP A 199 12.00 22.92 -1.72
N SER A 200 12.41 24.17 -1.97
CA SER A 200 11.81 25.00 -3.01
C SER A 200 11.90 24.26 -4.34
N ALA A 201 10.73 23.81 -4.83
CA ALA A 201 10.53 23.32 -6.20
C ALA A 201 10.92 24.37 -7.24
#